data_AF-A0A2D6E1B8-F1
#
_entry.id   AF-A0A2D6E1B8-F1
#
_cell.length_a   1.000
_cell.length_b   1.000
_cell.length_c   1.000
_cell.angle_alpha   90.00
_cell.angle_beta   90.00
_cell.angle_gamma   90.00
#
_symmetry.space_group_name_H-M   'P 1'
#
loop_
_entity.id
_entity.type
_entity.pdbx_description
1 polymer ?
#
loop_
_entity_poly.entity_id
_entity_poly.type
_entity_poly.pdbx_seq_one_letter_code
_entity_poly.pdbx_strand_id
1 'polypeptide(L)'
;MDKVFYNKSSADSLGWDPSWFGAKYHDEDLVKAIRAWQKARGLTADGLCGPMTYRRIWTERDADIHEYIHYNHQNKDQNFIVHNSKPIPIEWDKVVLWSDPGGLKMNAGTYYNYAGKPDRRPTMFVNHWDVCLSSESCAKVLNRRGVSVHFCIDNDGTIYQLLDTQHGAWHAGNVYGNKNGIGVEISDAYYTKYQDWYVSHGFGERPLQENGVVHGKTLSPFLDFYPVQLEALKALWKAVHIGLDIPLEYPTLEDGSLNTGVDKDVMKGKFDGFVNHYNFTKGKIDCAGLDLEKLIEEVRNSPLYCLDK
;
A
#
# COMPACT_ATOMS: atom_id res chain seq x y z
N MET A 1 -19.46 -2.17 23.53
CA MET A 1 -19.81 -1.85 22.13
C MET A 1 -20.81 -2.88 21.66
N ASP A 2 -21.96 -2.45 21.15
CA ASP A 2 -22.93 -3.33 20.50
C ASP A 2 -22.34 -3.81 19.17
N LYS A 3 -22.07 -5.11 19.07
CA LYS A 3 -21.39 -5.72 17.90
C LYS A 3 -22.32 -5.87 16.71
N VAL A 4 -23.60 -6.10 16.96
CA VAL A 4 -24.63 -6.21 15.92
C VAL A 4 -24.79 -4.86 15.24
N PHE A 5 -24.95 -3.80 16.03
CA PHE A 5 -25.02 -2.45 15.52
C PHE A 5 -23.73 -2.05 14.79
N TYR A 6 -22.57 -2.35 15.36
CA TYR A 6 -21.29 -2.08 14.71
C TYR A 6 -21.19 -2.76 13.34
N ASN A 7 -21.52 -4.05 13.25
CA ASN A 7 -21.41 -4.80 12.01
C ASN A 7 -22.40 -4.31 10.95
N LYS A 8 -23.62 -3.91 11.34
CA LYS A 8 -24.56 -3.27 10.42
C LYS A 8 -23.99 -1.96 9.87
N SER A 9 -23.48 -1.09 10.75
CA SER A 9 -22.87 0.18 10.36
C SER A 9 -21.65 -0.02 9.45
N SER A 10 -20.82 -1.03 9.76
CA SER A 10 -19.67 -1.43 8.94
C SER A 10 -20.11 -1.94 7.56
N ALA A 11 -21.15 -2.78 7.50
CA ALA A 11 -21.71 -3.30 6.25
C ALA A 11 -22.23 -2.18 5.36
N ASP A 12 -23.00 -1.25 5.92
CA ASP A 12 -23.52 -0.08 5.20
C ASP A 12 -22.39 0.80 4.67
N SER A 13 -21.32 0.99 5.45
CA SER A 13 -20.18 1.84 5.07
C SER A 13 -19.24 1.19 4.06
N LEU A 14 -18.93 -0.09 4.20
CA LEU A 14 -17.93 -0.81 3.39
C LEU A 14 -18.56 -1.62 2.24
N GLY A 15 -19.89 -1.77 2.25
CA GLY A 15 -20.68 -2.46 1.25
C GLY A 15 -20.44 -3.98 1.24
N TRP A 16 -20.37 -4.60 2.42
CA TRP A 16 -20.34 -6.07 2.56
C TRP A 16 -21.68 -6.59 3.09
N ASP A 17 -21.95 -7.88 2.89
CA ASP A 17 -23.22 -8.53 3.27
C ASP A 17 -22.99 -9.68 4.26
N PRO A 18 -23.90 -9.96 5.22
CA PRO A 18 -23.78 -11.09 6.16
C PRO A 18 -23.51 -12.44 5.48
N SER A 19 -23.99 -12.63 4.25
CA SER A 19 -23.75 -13.84 3.46
C SER A 19 -22.28 -14.09 3.17
N TRP A 20 -21.42 -13.07 3.21
CA TRP A 20 -19.98 -13.23 3.05
C TRP A 20 -19.39 -14.11 4.16
N PHE A 21 -19.99 -14.07 5.35
CA PHE A 21 -19.61 -14.91 6.49
C PHE A 21 -20.55 -16.12 6.66
N GLY A 22 -21.42 -16.40 5.69
CA GLY A 22 -22.41 -17.49 5.75
C GLY A 22 -23.60 -17.21 6.66
N ALA A 23 -23.84 -15.95 7.04
CA ALA A 23 -25.00 -15.53 7.84
C ALA A 23 -26.07 -14.86 6.97
N LYS A 24 -27.30 -14.72 7.48
CA LYS A 24 -28.42 -14.10 6.75
C LYS A 24 -28.72 -12.67 7.19
N TYR A 25 -28.52 -12.36 8.47
CA TYR A 25 -28.94 -11.10 9.06
C TYR A 25 -27.82 -10.49 9.90
N HIS A 26 -27.94 -9.20 10.18
CA HIS A 26 -27.10 -8.51 11.15
C HIS A 26 -27.62 -8.81 12.55
N ASP A 27 -27.19 -9.93 13.12
CA ASP A 27 -27.57 -10.43 14.44
C ASP A 27 -26.39 -11.08 15.18
N GLU A 28 -26.66 -11.68 16.34
CA GLU A 28 -25.65 -12.37 17.14
C GLU A 28 -25.05 -13.59 16.44
N ASP A 29 -25.76 -14.19 15.48
CA ASP A 29 -25.23 -15.32 14.72
C ASP A 29 -24.20 -14.86 13.70
N LEU A 30 -24.39 -13.71 13.06
CA LEU A 30 -23.34 -13.06 12.28
C LEU A 30 -22.10 -12.75 13.13
N VAL A 31 -22.26 -12.25 14.36
CA VAL A 31 -21.12 -11.97 15.26
C VAL A 31 -20.33 -13.24 15.55
N LYS A 32 -21.00 -14.38 15.79
CA LYS A 32 -20.35 -15.68 15.98
C LYS A 32 -19.68 -16.17 14.69
N ALA A 33 -20.32 -15.98 13.53
CA ALA A 33 -19.78 -16.37 12.24
C ALA A 33 -18.50 -15.59 11.91
N ILE A 34 -18.50 -14.27 12.10
CA ILE A 34 -17.30 -13.42 11.93
C ILE A 34 -16.19 -13.88 12.89
N ARG A 35 -16.52 -14.15 14.16
CA ARG A 35 -15.55 -14.63 15.15
C ARG A 35 -14.92 -15.96 14.74
N ALA A 36 -15.73 -16.91 14.27
CA ALA A 36 -15.25 -18.21 13.79
C ALA A 36 -14.35 -18.04 12.56
N TRP A 37 -14.77 -17.21 11.61
CA TRP A 37 -14.02 -16.88 10.40
C TRP A 37 -12.66 -16.25 10.74
N GLN A 38 -12.63 -15.26 11.64
CA GLN A 38 -11.40 -14.61 12.13
C GLN A 38 -10.44 -15.61 12.78
N LYS A 39 -10.96 -16.45 13.69
CA LYS A 39 -10.17 -17.47 14.39
C LYS A 39 -9.52 -18.44 13.40
N ALA A 40 -10.27 -18.89 12.39
CA ALA A 40 -9.75 -19.79 11.35
C ALA A 40 -8.63 -19.18 10.50
N ARG A 41 -8.46 -17.85 10.52
CA ARG A 41 -7.47 -17.10 9.74
C ARG A 41 -6.41 -16.42 10.60
N GLY A 42 -6.31 -16.81 11.87
CA GLY A 42 -5.31 -16.27 12.80
C GLY A 42 -5.50 -14.78 13.12
N LEU A 43 -6.70 -14.24 12.92
CA LEU A 43 -7.03 -12.86 13.27
C LEU A 43 -7.55 -12.77 14.71
N THR A 44 -7.52 -11.57 15.28
CA THR A 44 -8.21 -11.30 16.54
C THR A 44 -9.70 -11.60 16.38
N ALA A 45 -10.19 -12.62 17.08
CA ALA A 45 -11.53 -13.15 16.95
C ALA A 45 -12.56 -12.32 17.77
N ASP A 46 -12.68 -11.03 17.46
CA ASP A 46 -13.56 -10.10 18.17
C ASP A 46 -15.03 -10.19 17.71
N GLY A 47 -15.31 -10.77 16.54
CA GLY A 47 -16.64 -10.84 15.94
C GLY A 47 -17.06 -9.54 15.23
N LEU A 48 -16.11 -8.65 14.96
CA LEU A 48 -16.31 -7.38 14.27
C LEU A 48 -15.71 -7.43 12.86
N CYS A 49 -16.52 -7.11 11.85
CA CYS A 49 -15.99 -6.88 10.51
C CYS A 49 -15.39 -5.47 10.44
N GLY A 50 -14.24 -5.28 11.09
CA GLY A 50 -13.46 -4.04 11.01
C GLY A 50 -12.60 -3.98 9.74
N PRO A 51 -11.84 -2.88 9.54
CA PRO A 51 -11.04 -2.66 8.33
C PRO A 51 -10.12 -3.82 7.93
N MET A 52 -9.49 -4.47 8.92
CA MET A 52 -8.63 -5.63 8.67
C MET A 52 -9.48 -6.80 8.17
N THR A 53 -10.51 -7.21 8.94
CA THR A 53 -11.41 -8.31 8.60
C THR A 53 -11.99 -8.12 7.19
N TYR A 54 -12.49 -6.92 6.89
CA TYR A 54 -13.03 -6.54 5.59
C TYR A 54 -12.00 -6.73 4.46
N ARG A 55 -10.77 -6.23 4.62
CA ARG A 55 -9.72 -6.37 3.59
C ARG A 55 -9.44 -7.84 3.27
N ARG A 56 -9.32 -8.69 4.30
CA ARG A 56 -9.05 -10.12 4.09
C ARG A 56 -10.21 -10.86 3.42
N ILE A 57 -11.46 -10.63 3.86
CA ILE A 57 -12.62 -11.29 3.24
C ILE A 57 -12.87 -10.77 1.82
N TRP A 58 -12.60 -9.49 1.57
CA TRP A 58 -12.65 -8.93 0.23
C TRP A 58 -11.68 -9.66 -0.70
N THR A 59 -10.39 -9.78 -0.32
CA THR A 59 -9.38 -10.48 -1.11
C THR A 59 -9.75 -11.94 -1.37
N GLU A 60 -10.32 -12.66 -0.39
CA GLU A 60 -10.82 -14.03 -0.60
C GLU A 60 -11.91 -14.07 -1.67
N ARG A 61 -12.86 -13.15 -1.61
CA ARG A 61 -13.97 -13.08 -2.59
C ARG A 61 -13.51 -12.61 -3.96
N ASP A 62 -12.57 -11.66 -4.00
CA ASP A 62 -11.99 -11.14 -5.23
C ASP A 62 -11.26 -12.24 -5.99
N ALA A 63 -10.56 -13.13 -5.26
CA ALA A 63 -9.90 -14.31 -5.83
C ALA A 63 -10.87 -15.27 -6.54
N ASP A 64 -12.11 -15.38 -6.03
CA ASP A 64 -13.11 -16.33 -6.54
C ASP A 64 -14.00 -15.75 -7.65
N ILE A 65 -14.15 -14.42 -7.73
CA ILE A 65 -15.23 -13.77 -8.50
C ILE A 65 -14.70 -12.82 -9.57
N HIS A 66 -13.52 -12.22 -9.36
CA HIS A 66 -13.07 -11.13 -10.23
C HIS A 66 -12.13 -11.64 -11.32
N GLU A 67 -12.54 -11.44 -12.59
CA GLU A 67 -11.65 -11.57 -13.73
C GLU A 67 -10.63 -10.44 -13.69
N TYR A 68 -9.35 -10.77 -13.44
CA TYR A 68 -8.28 -9.80 -13.56
C TYR A 68 -8.10 -9.41 -15.02
N ILE A 69 -8.17 -8.11 -15.30
CA ILE A 69 -7.97 -7.59 -16.65
C ILE A 69 -6.53 -7.07 -16.74
N HIS A 70 -5.72 -7.72 -17.57
CA HIS A 70 -4.40 -7.19 -17.93
C HIS A 70 -4.59 -5.85 -18.65
N TYR A 71 -4.19 -4.77 -17.98
CA TYR A 71 -4.23 -3.47 -18.60
C TYR A 71 -3.13 -3.38 -19.66
N ASN A 72 -3.52 -3.07 -20.90
CA ASN A 72 -2.56 -2.93 -21.98
C ASN A 72 -2.08 -1.46 -22.02
N HIS A 73 -0.87 -1.24 -21.49
CA HIS A 73 -0.28 0.09 -21.38
C HIS A 73 -0.10 0.71 -22.76
N GLN A 74 -0.60 1.93 -22.92
CA GLN A 74 -0.24 2.76 -24.07
C GLN A 74 1.19 3.26 -23.85
N ASN A 75 2.09 3.00 -24.79
CA ASN A 75 3.41 3.58 -24.76
C ASN A 75 3.27 5.11 -24.87
N LYS A 76 3.77 5.81 -23.85
CA LYS A 76 3.91 7.26 -23.88
C LYS A 76 5.32 7.61 -24.31
N ASP A 77 5.46 8.69 -25.07
CA ASP A 77 6.79 9.19 -25.48
C ASP A 77 7.65 9.58 -24.27
N GLN A 78 7.01 10.04 -23.18
CA GLN A 78 7.64 10.35 -21.89
C GLN A 78 6.71 9.97 -20.74
N ASN A 79 7.27 9.32 -19.72
CA ASN A 79 6.59 9.01 -18.47
C ASN A 79 7.04 9.96 -17.36
N PHE A 80 6.11 10.33 -16.49
CA PHE A 80 6.34 11.20 -15.36
C PHE A 80 5.33 10.89 -14.25
N ILE A 81 5.71 11.24 -13.02
CA ILE A 81 4.78 11.40 -11.89
C ILE A 81 4.45 12.87 -11.73
N VAL A 82 3.40 13.19 -10.98
CA VAL A 82 2.91 14.56 -10.81
C VAL A 82 3.05 15.03 -9.37
N HIS A 83 3.62 16.22 -9.20
CA HIS A 83 3.60 16.98 -7.96
C HIS A 83 3.12 18.40 -8.22
N ASN A 84 2.04 18.80 -7.57
CA ASN A 84 1.47 20.13 -7.68
C ASN A 84 1.22 20.53 -9.14
N SER A 85 0.60 19.61 -9.89
CA SER A 85 0.36 19.71 -11.33
C SER A 85 1.61 19.85 -12.21
N LYS A 86 2.82 19.68 -11.66
CA LYS A 86 4.08 19.68 -12.41
C LYS A 86 4.56 18.24 -12.65
N PRO A 87 5.00 17.90 -13.86
CA PRO A 87 5.59 16.60 -14.13
C PRO A 87 6.97 16.50 -13.46
N ILE A 88 7.25 15.34 -12.88
CA ILE A 88 8.55 14.88 -12.41
C ILE A 88 8.90 13.67 -13.28
N PRO A 89 9.96 13.73 -14.10
CA PRO A 89 10.39 12.60 -14.93
C PRO A 89 10.60 11.33 -14.10
N ILE A 90 10.36 10.18 -14.70
CA ILE A 90 10.62 8.88 -14.07
C ILE A 90 11.21 7.92 -15.11
N GLU A 91 12.24 7.19 -14.72
CA GLU A 91 12.89 6.16 -15.55
C GLU A 91 12.13 4.83 -15.45
N TRP A 92 10.83 4.87 -15.77
CA TRP A 92 9.96 3.71 -15.80
C TRP A 92 8.93 3.88 -16.92
N ASP A 93 8.74 2.83 -17.71
CA ASP A 93 7.91 2.87 -18.92
C ASP A 93 6.42 2.63 -18.65
N LYS A 94 6.07 2.04 -17.50
CA LYS A 94 4.69 1.71 -17.11
C LYS A 94 4.13 2.65 -16.04
N VAL A 95 3.78 3.87 -16.43
CA VAL A 95 3.18 4.86 -15.51
C VAL A 95 1.81 5.30 -15.99
N VAL A 96 0.79 5.16 -15.14
CA VAL A 96 -0.61 5.53 -15.40
C VAL A 96 -1.06 6.56 -14.37
N LEU A 97 -1.47 7.73 -14.83
CA LEU A 97 -2.01 8.80 -14.00
C LEU A 97 -3.51 8.61 -13.78
N TRP A 98 -4.03 9.20 -12.70
CA TRP A 98 -5.47 9.20 -12.38
C TRP A 98 -6.37 9.79 -13.48
N SER A 99 -5.80 10.58 -14.39
CA SER A 99 -6.48 11.20 -15.52
C SER A 99 -6.38 10.42 -16.82
N ASP A 100 -5.55 9.38 -16.88
CA ASP A 100 -5.36 8.60 -18.10
C ASP A 100 -6.52 7.61 -18.29
N PRO A 101 -6.76 7.14 -19.53
CA PRO A 101 -7.53 5.92 -19.75
C PRO A 101 -6.98 4.80 -18.86
N GLY A 102 -7.88 4.05 -18.19
CA GLY A 102 -7.48 3.00 -17.24
C GLY A 102 -6.89 3.49 -15.91
N GLY A 103 -6.79 4.82 -15.71
CA GLY A 103 -6.28 5.39 -14.47
C GLY A 103 -7.12 5.05 -13.24
N LEU A 104 -6.43 4.77 -12.14
CA LEU A 104 -7.04 4.61 -10.82
C LEU A 104 -6.99 5.95 -10.08
N LYS A 105 -7.99 6.23 -9.23
CA LYS A 105 -8.07 7.51 -8.50
C LYS A 105 -8.59 7.35 -7.07
N MET A 106 -8.10 8.21 -6.19
CA MET A 106 -8.65 8.34 -4.83
C MET A 106 -9.85 9.29 -4.81
N ASN A 107 -10.88 8.93 -4.06
CA ASN A 107 -12.11 9.71 -3.94
C ASN A 107 -11.86 11.06 -3.25
N ALA A 108 -12.52 12.11 -3.72
CA ALA A 108 -12.51 13.39 -3.03
C ALA A 108 -13.05 13.23 -1.60
N GLY A 109 -12.41 13.92 -0.64
CA GLY A 109 -12.78 13.85 0.78
C GLY A 109 -12.08 12.74 1.57
N THR A 110 -11.20 11.94 0.94
CA THR A 110 -10.40 10.90 1.62
C THR A 110 -8.92 11.26 1.81
N TYR A 111 -8.58 12.53 1.59
CA TYR A 111 -7.22 13.07 1.69
C TYR A 111 -7.24 14.55 2.12
N TYR A 112 -6.12 15.05 2.60
CA TYR A 112 -5.93 16.48 2.83
C TYR A 112 -5.79 17.20 1.48
N ASN A 113 -6.76 18.03 1.14
CA ASN A 113 -6.73 18.82 -0.09
C ASN A 113 -5.80 20.05 0.06
N TYR A 114 -4.79 20.11 -0.80
CA TYR A 114 -3.81 21.19 -0.91
C TYR A 114 -3.84 21.91 -2.27
N ALA A 115 -4.90 21.72 -3.06
CA ALA A 115 -5.10 22.45 -4.31
C ALA A 115 -5.11 23.97 -4.04
N GLY A 116 -4.34 24.73 -4.83
CA GLY A 116 -4.22 26.18 -4.70
C GLY A 116 -3.49 26.67 -3.42
N LYS A 117 -2.93 25.76 -2.62
CA LYS A 117 -2.09 26.10 -1.45
C LYS A 117 -0.62 26.18 -1.86
N PRO A 118 0.25 26.76 -1.01
CA PRO A 118 1.70 26.70 -1.23
C PRO A 118 2.19 25.27 -1.49
N ASP A 119 3.26 25.17 -2.28
CA ASP A 119 3.88 23.90 -2.66
C ASP A 119 4.22 23.08 -1.42
N ARG A 120 3.70 21.85 -1.34
CA ARG A 120 3.95 20.96 -0.20
C ARG A 120 5.38 20.48 -0.28
N ARG A 121 6.06 20.36 0.87
CA ARG A 121 7.37 19.72 0.97
C ARG A 121 7.22 18.41 1.75
N PRO A 122 6.92 17.29 1.09
CA PRO A 122 6.94 16.00 1.74
C PRO A 122 8.37 15.69 2.19
N THR A 123 8.51 15.09 3.36
CA THR A 123 9.82 14.69 3.89
C THR A 123 9.99 13.19 4.00
N MET A 124 8.88 12.44 3.88
CA MET A 124 8.91 10.98 3.99
C MET A 124 8.29 10.31 2.77
N PHE A 125 8.81 9.14 2.42
CA PHE A 125 8.16 8.19 1.52
C PHE A 125 7.83 6.91 2.32
N VAL A 126 6.57 6.47 2.29
CA VAL A 126 6.07 5.37 3.13
C VAL A 126 5.66 4.19 2.26
N ASN A 127 6.33 3.07 2.49
CA ASN A 127 6.05 1.81 1.79
C ASN A 127 4.99 0.98 2.53
N HIS A 128 4.06 0.45 1.74
CA HIS A 128 3.02 -0.47 2.16
C HIS A 128 2.95 -1.65 1.19
N TRP A 129 2.51 -2.81 1.68
CA TRP A 129 1.87 -3.81 0.84
C TRP A 129 0.36 -3.72 0.98
N ASP A 130 -0.37 -4.06 -0.07
CA ASP A 130 -1.80 -3.81 -0.13
C ASP A 130 -2.69 -4.92 0.42
N VAL A 131 -2.19 -6.14 0.61
CA VAL A 131 -3.02 -7.29 1.01
C VAL A 131 -4.15 -7.60 0.01
N CYS A 132 -4.01 -7.14 -1.24
CA CYS A 132 -4.95 -7.30 -2.33
C CYS A 132 -4.27 -8.06 -3.49
N LEU A 133 -5.05 -8.48 -4.47
CA LEU A 133 -4.55 -9.24 -5.63
C LEU A 133 -4.04 -8.35 -6.76
N SER A 134 -4.41 -7.07 -6.74
CA SER A 134 -4.04 -6.07 -7.76
C SER A 134 -4.16 -4.65 -7.25
N SER A 135 -3.50 -3.71 -7.94
CA SER A 135 -3.65 -2.27 -7.71
C SER A 135 -5.11 -1.80 -7.84
N GLU A 136 -5.88 -2.36 -8.77
CA GLU A 136 -7.30 -2.04 -8.93
C GLU A 136 -8.12 -2.47 -7.70
N SER A 137 -7.91 -3.70 -7.22
CA SER A 137 -8.56 -4.21 -6.02
C SER A 137 -8.20 -3.37 -4.79
N CYS A 138 -6.93 -2.99 -4.65
CA CYS A 138 -6.45 -2.08 -3.62
C CYS A 138 -7.17 -0.72 -3.68
N ALA A 139 -7.23 -0.08 -4.85
CA ALA A 139 -7.89 1.22 -5.01
C ALA A 139 -9.39 1.16 -4.64
N LYS A 140 -10.09 0.07 -5.01
CA LYS A 140 -11.49 -0.18 -4.62
C LYS A 140 -11.62 -0.28 -3.09
N VAL A 141 -10.76 -1.07 -2.43
CA VAL A 141 -10.78 -1.24 -0.97
C VAL A 141 -10.49 0.08 -0.25
N LEU A 142 -9.48 0.84 -0.68
CA LEU A 142 -9.13 2.12 -0.05
C LEU A 142 -10.28 3.14 -0.17
N ASN A 143 -10.88 3.26 -1.35
CA ASN A 143 -12.01 4.15 -1.59
C ASN A 143 -13.23 3.79 -0.73
N ARG A 144 -13.56 2.50 -0.60
CA ARG A 144 -14.66 2.05 0.28
C ARG A 144 -14.39 2.32 1.75
N ARG A 145 -13.13 2.25 2.16
CA ARG A 145 -12.69 2.54 3.53
C ARG A 145 -12.56 4.03 3.84
N GLY A 146 -12.74 4.91 2.85
CA GLY A 146 -12.59 6.36 3.03
C GLY A 146 -11.15 6.79 3.34
N VAL A 147 -10.16 6.05 2.86
CA VAL A 147 -8.73 6.35 2.98
C VAL A 147 -8.09 6.50 1.61
N SER A 148 -6.82 6.90 1.55
CA SER A 148 -6.15 7.17 0.29
C SER A 148 -4.66 6.85 0.32
N VAL A 149 -4.08 6.69 -0.87
CA VAL A 149 -2.64 6.54 -1.12
C VAL A 149 -2.25 7.36 -2.37
N HIS A 150 -0.97 7.68 -2.54
CA HIS A 150 -0.51 8.41 -3.73
C HIS A 150 -0.26 7.49 -4.92
N PHE A 151 0.39 6.36 -4.66
CA PHE A 151 0.79 5.40 -5.67
C PHE A 151 0.32 3.99 -5.35
N CYS A 152 0.07 3.20 -6.39
CA CYS A 152 0.03 1.74 -6.32
C CYS A 152 1.04 1.16 -7.32
N ILE A 153 1.65 0.02 -7.00
CA ILE A 153 2.48 -0.74 -7.94
C ILE A 153 1.83 -2.10 -8.17
N ASP A 154 1.40 -2.38 -9.40
CA ASP A 154 0.71 -3.63 -9.75
C ASP A 154 1.67 -4.80 -9.97
N ASN A 155 1.14 -6.01 -10.10
CA ASN A 155 1.93 -7.24 -10.21
C ASN A 155 2.96 -7.24 -11.36
N ASP A 156 2.65 -6.54 -12.46
CA ASP A 156 3.52 -6.45 -13.64
C ASP A 156 4.51 -5.27 -13.61
N GLY A 157 4.58 -4.57 -12.47
CA GLY A 157 5.41 -3.39 -12.25
C GLY A 157 4.76 -2.07 -12.67
N THR A 158 3.50 -2.05 -13.10
CA THR A 158 2.81 -0.80 -13.41
C THR A 158 2.68 0.10 -12.20
N ILE A 159 3.11 1.35 -12.34
CA ILE A 159 2.90 2.39 -11.34
C ILE A 159 1.64 3.15 -11.69
N TYR A 160 0.63 3.03 -10.84
CA TYR A 160 -0.53 3.93 -10.86
C TYR A 160 -0.27 5.10 -9.92
N GLN A 161 -0.39 6.32 -10.41
CA GLN A 161 -0.51 7.49 -9.55
C GLN A 161 -1.98 7.85 -9.38
N LEU A 162 -2.51 7.65 -8.17
CA LEU A 162 -3.93 7.79 -7.85
C LEU A 162 -4.28 9.17 -7.29
N LEU A 163 -3.26 9.91 -6.86
CA LEU A 163 -3.38 11.22 -6.23
C LEU A 163 -2.13 12.05 -6.49
N ASP A 164 -2.31 13.34 -6.79
CA ASP A 164 -1.22 14.32 -6.86
C ASP A 164 -0.47 14.36 -5.51
N THR A 165 0.86 14.26 -5.55
CA THR A 165 1.69 14.31 -4.33
C THR A 165 1.70 15.67 -3.65
N GLN A 166 1.10 16.72 -4.21
CA GLN A 166 0.78 17.96 -3.51
C GLN A 166 -0.21 17.72 -2.35
N HIS A 167 -1.13 16.77 -2.50
CA HIS A 167 -2.10 16.42 -1.47
C HIS A 167 -1.47 15.57 -0.37
N GLY A 168 -2.09 15.53 0.80
CA GLY A 168 -1.68 14.64 1.89
C GLY A 168 -2.60 13.43 1.98
N ALA A 169 -2.18 12.27 1.51
CA ALA A 169 -3.00 11.06 1.55
C ALA A 169 -3.19 10.51 2.99
N TRP A 170 -4.27 9.76 3.22
CA TRP A 170 -4.57 9.13 4.52
C TRP A 170 -4.16 7.66 4.58
N HIS A 171 -2.87 7.36 4.47
CA HIS A 171 -2.33 5.99 4.38
C HIS A 171 -1.64 5.51 5.67
N ALA A 172 -0.92 6.39 6.37
CA ALA A 172 -0.05 6.03 7.49
C ALA A 172 -0.77 5.87 8.84
N GLY A 173 -2.01 6.36 8.99
CA GLY A 173 -2.71 6.36 10.28
C GLY A 173 -2.01 7.17 11.38
N ASN A 174 -1.01 7.96 11.00
CA ASN A 174 -0.28 8.93 11.82
C ASN A 174 -0.35 10.28 11.10
N VAL A 175 -0.54 11.38 11.84
CA VAL A 175 -0.74 12.70 11.25
C VAL A 175 0.46 13.18 10.43
N TYR A 176 1.69 12.88 10.87
CA TYR A 176 2.91 13.26 10.16
C TYR A 176 3.15 12.34 8.97
N GLY A 177 2.95 11.03 9.13
CA GLY A 177 3.01 10.10 8.00
C GLY A 177 2.02 10.47 6.89
N ASN A 178 0.82 10.94 7.23
CA ASN A 178 -0.18 11.37 6.23
C ASN A 178 0.14 12.74 5.60
N LYS A 179 0.53 13.72 6.41
CA LYS A 179 0.72 15.11 5.93
C LYS A 179 2.10 15.36 5.31
N ASN A 180 3.13 14.73 5.85
CA ASN A 180 4.52 14.88 5.40
C ASN A 180 4.96 13.72 4.51
N GLY A 181 4.19 12.64 4.46
CA GLY A 181 4.50 11.48 3.64
C GLY A 181 3.98 11.56 2.21
N ILE A 182 4.65 10.81 1.35
CA ILE A 182 4.13 10.19 0.13
C ILE A 182 3.96 8.71 0.44
N GLY A 183 2.94 8.05 -0.11
CA GLY A 183 2.62 6.66 0.22
C GLY A 183 2.48 5.83 -1.05
N VAL A 184 2.97 4.60 -1.01
CA VAL A 184 2.79 3.59 -2.06
C VAL A 184 2.20 2.31 -1.47
N GLU A 185 1.22 1.73 -2.15
CA GLU A 185 0.68 0.39 -1.88
C GLU A 185 1.16 -0.56 -2.98
N ILE A 186 2.05 -1.50 -2.65
CA ILE A 186 2.58 -2.49 -3.60
C ILE A 186 1.67 -3.71 -3.59
N SER A 187 1.27 -4.19 -4.77
CA SER A 187 0.33 -5.31 -4.88
C SER A 187 0.93 -6.59 -4.36
N ASP A 188 0.39 -7.10 -3.26
CA ASP A 188 0.78 -8.33 -2.60
C ASP A 188 -0.33 -8.84 -1.67
N ALA A 189 -0.87 -10.03 -1.97
CA ALA A 189 -1.94 -10.63 -1.18
C ALA A 189 -1.46 -11.25 0.16
N TYR A 190 -0.15 -11.21 0.42
CA TYR A 190 0.61 -11.63 1.60
C TYR A 190 0.56 -13.13 1.89
N TYR A 191 -0.61 -13.76 1.88
CA TYR A 191 -0.73 -15.16 2.25
C TYR A 191 -0.38 -16.12 1.11
N THR A 192 0.44 -17.12 1.42
CA THR A 192 0.90 -18.15 0.48
C THR A 192 -0.22 -18.93 -0.20
N LYS A 193 -1.42 -19.00 0.40
CA LYS A 193 -2.60 -19.61 -0.21
C LYS A 193 -3.05 -18.95 -1.53
N TYR A 194 -2.58 -17.74 -1.83
CA TYR A 194 -2.88 -17.02 -3.06
C TYR A 194 -1.86 -17.27 -4.18
N GLN A 195 -0.84 -18.10 -3.97
CA GLN A 195 0.17 -18.42 -4.99
C GLN A 195 -0.47 -18.91 -6.30
N ASP A 196 -1.38 -19.88 -6.20
CA ASP A 196 -2.06 -20.47 -7.37
C ASP A 196 -2.89 -19.44 -8.14
N TRP A 197 -3.42 -18.42 -7.45
CA TRP A 197 -4.12 -17.30 -8.10
C TRP A 197 -3.16 -16.55 -9.02
N TYR A 198 -1.96 -16.19 -8.57
CA TYR A 198 -0.99 -15.49 -9.42
C TYR A 198 -0.52 -16.33 -10.60
N VAL A 199 -0.27 -17.62 -10.39
CA VAL A 199 0.15 -18.55 -11.46
C VAL A 199 -0.92 -18.67 -12.53
N SER A 200 -2.18 -18.88 -12.13
CA SER A 200 -3.32 -19.01 -13.05
C SER A 200 -3.64 -17.74 -13.85
N HIS A 201 -3.25 -16.57 -13.33
CA HIS A 201 -3.41 -15.27 -14.00
C HIS A 201 -2.14 -14.82 -14.74
N GLY A 202 -1.21 -15.74 -15.01
CA GLY A 202 -0.08 -15.49 -15.91
C GLY A 202 1.06 -14.65 -15.32
N PHE A 203 1.07 -14.39 -14.02
CA PHE A 203 2.18 -13.69 -13.35
C PHE A 203 3.33 -14.63 -12.96
N GLY A 204 3.08 -15.93 -12.97
CA GLY A 204 4.02 -16.94 -12.47
C GLY A 204 4.01 -17.02 -10.96
N GLU A 205 5.04 -17.68 -10.41
CA GLU A 205 5.20 -17.83 -8.98
C GLU A 205 5.77 -16.55 -8.35
N ARG A 206 5.12 -16.04 -7.29
CA ARG A 206 5.71 -15.03 -6.43
C ARG A 206 6.86 -15.62 -5.61
N PRO A 207 7.94 -14.86 -5.37
CA PRO A 207 8.94 -15.23 -4.38
C PRO A 207 8.31 -15.36 -2.99
N LEU A 208 8.98 -16.10 -2.09
CA LEU A 208 8.55 -16.25 -0.71
C LEU A 208 9.54 -15.56 0.23
N GLN A 209 9.00 -14.85 1.20
CA GLN A 209 9.76 -14.31 2.33
C GLN A 209 9.59 -15.24 3.53
N GLU A 210 10.66 -15.96 3.88
CA GLU A 210 10.63 -16.97 4.95
C GLU A 210 11.08 -16.42 6.31
N ASN A 211 11.82 -15.31 6.33
CA ASN A 211 12.49 -14.79 7.53
C ASN A 211 12.20 -13.31 7.79
N GLY A 212 11.06 -12.79 7.31
CA GLY A 212 10.68 -11.39 7.55
C GLY A 212 10.53 -11.10 9.04
N VAL A 213 11.26 -10.10 9.54
CA VAL A 213 11.22 -9.68 10.96
C VAL A 213 10.55 -8.32 11.08
N VAL A 214 9.65 -8.17 12.05
CA VAL A 214 9.06 -6.88 12.41
C VAL A 214 8.68 -6.85 13.89
N HIS A 215 8.93 -5.72 14.56
CA HIS A 215 8.70 -5.55 16.01
C HIS A 215 9.33 -6.65 16.88
N GLY A 216 10.51 -7.14 16.50
CA GLY A 216 11.23 -8.20 17.20
C GLY A 216 10.60 -9.59 17.07
N LYS A 217 9.70 -9.79 16.09
CA LYS A 217 9.08 -11.08 15.79
C LYS A 217 9.35 -11.50 14.36
N THR A 218 9.71 -12.76 14.18
CA THR A 218 9.74 -13.40 12.87
C THR A 218 8.31 -13.73 12.44
N LEU A 219 7.94 -13.32 11.22
CA LEU A 219 6.67 -13.64 10.61
C LEU A 219 6.69 -15.06 10.05
N SER A 220 5.54 -15.71 9.99
CA SER A 220 5.39 -16.94 9.20
C SER A 220 5.63 -16.66 7.72
N PRO A 221 6.11 -17.63 6.92
CA PRO A 221 6.37 -17.41 5.49
C PRO A 221 5.18 -16.77 4.76
N PHE A 222 5.49 -15.79 3.92
CA PHE A 222 4.51 -14.99 3.18
C PHE A 222 4.99 -14.73 1.74
N LEU A 223 4.05 -14.33 0.88
CA LEU A 223 4.36 -13.92 -0.50
C LEU A 223 5.19 -12.64 -0.46
N ASP A 224 6.24 -12.60 -1.27
CA ASP A 224 7.08 -11.43 -1.46
C ASP A 224 6.78 -10.78 -2.82
N PHE A 225 7.41 -9.63 -3.06
CA PHE A 225 7.25 -8.87 -4.29
C PHE A 225 7.96 -9.52 -5.48
N TYR A 226 7.38 -9.34 -6.66
CA TYR A 226 8.08 -9.69 -7.90
C TYR A 226 9.30 -8.78 -8.13
N PRO A 227 10.37 -9.29 -8.77
CA PRO A 227 11.51 -8.45 -9.15
C PRO A 227 11.10 -7.19 -9.95
N VAL A 228 10.12 -7.30 -10.85
CA VAL A 228 9.63 -6.16 -11.64
C VAL A 228 8.97 -5.08 -10.77
N GLN A 229 8.32 -5.45 -9.66
CA GLN A 229 7.75 -4.50 -8.71
C GLN A 229 8.85 -3.77 -7.94
N LEU A 230 9.94 -4.46 -7.59
CA LEU A 230 11.10 -3.86 -6.92
C LEU A 230 11.82 -2.87 -7.84
N GLU A 231 11.96 -3.19 -9.13
CA GLU A 231 12.52 -2.23 -10.11
C GLU A 231 11.62 -0.99 -10.28
N ALA A 232 10.29 -1.19 -10.40
CA ALA A 232 9.33 -0.09 -10.44
C ALA A 232 9.41 0.80 -9.18
N LEU A 233 9.52 0.17 -8.00
CA LEU A 233 9.63 0.87 -6.73
C LEU A 233 10.90 1.72 -6.65
N LYS A 234 12.05 1.18 -7.08
CA LYS A 234 13.31 1.92 -7.15
C LYS A 234 13.22 3.11 -8.11
N ALA A 235 12.61 2.93 -9.28
CA ALA A 235 12.39 4.03 -10.23
C ALA A 235 11.50 5.13 -9.62
N LEU A 236 10.45 4.74 -8.90
CA LEU A 236 9.57 5.67 -8.18
C LEU A 236 10.31 6.41 -7.06
N TRP A 237 11.09 5.71 -6.23
CA TRP A 237 11.89 6.31 -5.17
C TRP A 237 12.90 7.31 -5.72
N LYS A 238 13.57 6.97 -6.82
CA LYS A 238 14.51 7.85 -7.51
C LYS A 238 13.83 9.12 -8.02
N ALA A 239 12.69 9.00 -8.68
CA ALA A 239 11.92 10.15 -9.16
C ALA A 239 11.48 11.06 -8.00
N VAL A 240 11.02 10.48 -6.90
CA VAL A 240 10.63 11.25 -5.70
C VAL A 240 11.84 11.91 -5.03
N HIS A 241 12.96 11.21 -4.89
CA HIS A 241 14.19 11.76 -4.33
C HIS A 241 14.66 12.98 -5.14
N ILE A 242 14.80 12.82 -6.46
CA ILE A 242 15.29 13.86 -7.36
C ILE A 242 14.28 15.02 -7.46
N GLY A 243 12.99 14.71 -7.60
CA GLY A 243 11.96 15.71 -7.86
C GLY A 243 11.51 16.48 -6.62
N LEU A 244 11.60 15.89 -5.43
CA LEU A 244 11.05 16.43 -4.18
C LEU A 244 12.06 16.55 -3.04
N ASP A 245 13.33 16.23 -3.29
CA ASP A 245 14.43 16.38 -2.33
C ASP A 245 14.24 15.54 -1.04
N ILE A 246 13.52 14.42 -1.13
CA ILE A 246 13.42 13.45 -0.03
C ILE A 246 14.73 12.67 0.01
N PRO A 247 15.50 12.71 1.10
CA PRO A 247 16.81 12.07 1.14
C PRO A 247 16.68 10.54 1.06
N LEU A 248 17.62 9.89 0.39
CA LEU A 248 17.70 8.43 0.29
C LEU A 248 18.22 7.84 1.61
N GLU A 249 17.53 8.09 2.72
CA GLU A 249 17.83 7.60 4.06
C GLU A 249 16.70 6.70 4.55
N TYR A 250 17.00 5.82 5.51
CA TYR A 250 16.02 4.95 6.15
C TYR A 250 16.25 4.86 7.67
N PRO A 251 15.24 4.54 8.48
CA PRO A 251 15.40 4.43 9.93
C PRO A 251 16.37 3.30 10.29
N THR A 252 17.39 3.62 11.09
CA THR A 252 18.41 2.66 11.55
C THR A 252 18.41 2.50 13.07
N LEU A 253 18.95 1.38 13.54
CA LEU A 253 19.30 1.16 14.94
C LEU A 253 20.68 1.79 15.24
N GLU A 254 21.07 1.79 16.51
CA GLU A 254 22.37 2.34 16.95
C GLU A 254 23.58 1.65 16.29
N ASP A 255 23.43 0.39 15.87
CA ASP A 255 24.45 -0.38 15.17
C ASP A 255 24.46 -0.16 13.64
N GLY A 256 23.60 0.72 13.13
CA GLY A 256 23.46 1.04 11.71
C GLY A 256 22.55 0.09 10.93
N SER A 257 22.08 -1.00 11.53
CA SER A 257 21.16 -1.92 10.86
C SER A 257 19.76 -1.31 10.68
N LEU A 258 18.99 -1.79 9.70
CA LEU A 258 17.62 -1.35 9.45
C LEU A 258 16.75 -1.49 10.72
N ASN A 259 16.09 -0.41 11.13
CA ASN A 259 15.09 -0.46 12.20
C ASN A 259 13.80 -1.12 11.68
N THR A 260 13.61 -2.41 12.03
CA THR A 260 12.40 -3.19 11.71
C THR A 260 11.27 -3.01 12.73
N GLY A 261 11.31 -1.94 13.52
CA GLY A 261 10.32 -1.64 14.55
C GLY A 261 9.77 -0.22 14.45
N VAL A 262 9.10 0.22 15.50
CA VAL A 262 8.63 1.60 15.63
C VAL A 262 9.81 2.54 15.81
N ASP A 263 9.80 3.66 15.08
CA ASP A 263 10.82 4.70 15.17
C ASP A 263 10.25 6.01 15.76
N LYS A 264 10.93 6.58 16.75
CA LYS A 264 10.43 7.75 17.49
C LYS A 264 10.44 9.03 16.65
N ASP A 265 11.41 9.19 15.76
CA ASP A 265 11.54 10.39 14.94
C ASP A 265 10.60 10.32 13.74
N VAL A 266 10.40 9.14 13.15
CA VAL A 266 9.33 8.89 12.17
C VAL A 266 7.96 9.21 12.76
N MET A 267 7.65 8.68 13.96
CA MET A 267 6.36 8.93 14.63
C MET A 267 6.08 10.41 14.90
N LYS A 268 7.13 11.22 15.09
CA LYS A 268 7.06 12.65 15.42
C LYS A 268 7.24 13.55 14.20
N GLY A 269 7.41 12.99 13.00
CA GLY A 269 7.65 13.74 11.77
C GLY A 269 8.98 14.49 11.77
N LYS A 270 9.99 13.95 12.45
CA LYS A 270 11.35 14.50 12.53
C LYS A 270 12.37 13.75 11.67
N PHE A 271 11.93 12.65 11.06
CA PHE A 271 12.72 11.86 10.13
C PHE A 271 12.41 12.29 8.70
N ASP A 272 13.46 12.38 7.89
CA ASP A 272 13.36 12.64 6.46
C ASP A 272 13.95 11.44 5.72
N GLY A 273 13.18 10.84 4.81
CA GLY A 273 13.60 9.70 4.01
C GLY A 273 12.52 8.64 3.78
N PHE A 274 12.96 7.41 3.51
CA PHE A 274 12.13 6.27 3.11
C PHE A 274 11.88 5.36 4.30
N VAL A 275 10.61 5.10 4.60
CA VAL A 275 10.16 4.38 5.79
C VAL A 275 9.14 3.32 5.43
N ASN A 276 8.92 2.38 6.35
CA ASN A 276 7.84 1.38 6.28
C ASN A 276 6.67 1.78 7.19
N HIS A 277 5.45 1.31 6.90
CA HIS A 277 4.28 1.64 7.74
C HIS A 277 4.46 1.25 9.21
N TYR A 278 5.13 0.12 9.46
CA TYR A 278 5.41 -0.38 10.80
C TYR A 278 6.27 0.60 11.62
N ASN A 279 7.04 1.50 10.99
CA ASN A 279 7.84 2.50 11.71
C ASN A 279 6.96 3.50 12.47
N PHE A 280 5.68 3.65 12.11
CA PHE A 280 4.74 4.55 12.80
C PHE A 280 4.01 3.90 13.98
N THR A 281 3.81 2.57 13.97
CA THR A 281 2.96 1.90 14.97
C THR A 281 3.20 0.39 15.05
N LYS A 282 3.11 -0.15 16.28
CA LYS A 282 3.17 -1.61 16.54
C LYS A 282 1.97 -2.38 15.97
N GLY A 283 0.90 -1.69 15.59
CA GLY A 283 -0.30 -2.31 14.99
C GLY A 283 -0.15 -2.65 13.52
N LYS A 284 1.00 -2.34 12.92
CA LYS A 284 1.30 -2.52 11.50
C LYS A 284 2.55 -3.36 11.31
N ILE A 285 2.52 -4.18 10.28
CA ILE A 285 3.63 -5.09 9.92
C ILE A 285 4.13 -4.83 8.51
N ASP A 286 3.39 -4.07 7.72
CA ASP A 286 3.83 -3.60 6.40
C ASP A 286 4.95 -2.57 6.55
N CYS A 287 6.06 -2.64 5.83
CA CYS A 287 6.41 -3.58 4.77
C CYS A 287 7.55 -4.54 5.19
N ALA A 288 7.32 -5.41 6.19
CA ALA A 288 8.34 -6.36 6.67
C ALA A 288 8.95 -7.21 5.55
N GLY A 289 10.26 -7.41 5.54
CA GLY A 289 10.94 -8.16 4.49
C GLY A 289 11.30 -7.34 3.25
N LEU A 290 10.77 -6.11 3.09
CA LEU A 290 11.30 -5.17 2.11
C LEU A 290 12.70 -4.70 2.54
N ASP A 291 13.71 -5.09 1.78
CA ASP A 291 15.12 -4.78 2.04
C ASP A 291 15.43 -3.32 1.68
N LEU A 292 14.98 -2.38 2.52
CA LEU A 292 15.17 -0.94 2.30
C LEU A 292 16.65 -0.59 2.13
N GLU A 293 17.53 -1.17 2.95
CA GLU A 293 18.97 -0.91 2.91
C GLU A 293 19.54 -1.21 1.53
N LYS A 294 19.35 -2.44 1.04
CA LYS A 294 19.85 -2.85 -0.27
C LYS A 294 19.23 -2.02 -1.39
N LEU A 295 17.91 -1.87 -1.40
CA LEU A 295 17.21 -1.21 -2.51
C LEU A 295 17.54 0.29 -2.58
N ILE A 296 17.68 0.96 -1.44
CA ILE A 296 18.10 2.37 -1.40
C ILE A 296 19.54 2.50 -1.88
N GLU A 297 20.43 1.59 -1.48
CA GLU A 297 21.83 1.62 -1.93
C GLU A 297 21.95 1.37 -3.44
N GLU A 298 21.12 0.49 -4.01
CA GLU A 298 21.01 0.32 -5.46
C GLU A 298 20.55 1.61 -6.16
N VAL A 299 19.59 2.34 -5.59
CA VAL A 299 19.14 3.64 -6.13
C VAL A 299 20.25 4.68 -6.06
N ARG A 300 20.94 4.79 -4.91
CA ARG A 300 22.08 5.73 -4.71
C ARG A 300 23.19 5.49 -5.73
N ASN A 301 23.47 4.23 -6.04
CA ASN A 301 24.51 3.83 -6.99
C ASN A 301 24.04 3.87 -8.45
N SER A 302 22.75 4.09 -8.71
CA SER A 302 22.23 4.26 -10.06
C SER A 302 22.55 5.67 -10.59
N PRO A 303 22.85 5.84 -11.89
CA PRO A 303 23.10 7.16 -12.46
C PRO A 303 21.88 8.07 -12.29
N LEU A 304 21.97 9.13 -11.49
CA LEU A 304 20.88 10.12 -11.41
C LEU A 304 20.76 10.83 -12.77
N TYR A 305 19.57 10.88 -13.36
CA TYR A 305 19.36 11.69 -14.55
C TYR A 305 19.51 13.17 -14.19
N CYS A 306 20.19 13.91 -15.05
CA CYS A 306 20.19 15.37 -14.94
C CYS A 306 18.75 15.84 -15.21
N LEU A 307 18.10 16.34 -14.17
CA LEU A 307 17.13 17.41 -14.38
C LEU A 307 17.95 18.58 -14.90
N ASP A 308 17.94 18.85 -16.20
CA ASP A 308 18.41 20.13 -16.72
C ASP A 308 17.68 21.22 -15.90
N LYS A 309 18.43 21.88 -15.00
CA LYS A 309 17.94 23.00 -14.17
C LYS A 309 17.99 24.29 -14.97
#